data_AF-A0A8T1TGP0-F1
#
_entry.id   AF-A0A8T1TGP0-F1
#
_cell.length_a   1.000
_cell.length_b   1.000
_cell.length_c   1.000
_cell.angle_alpha   90.00
_cell.angle_beta   90.00
_cell.angle_gamma   90.00
#
_symmetry.space_group_name_H-M   'P 1'
#
loop_
_entity.id
_entity.type
_entity.pdbx_description
1 polymer ?
#
loop_
_entity_poly.entity_id
_entity_poly.type
_entity_poly.pdbx_seq_one_letter_code
_entity_poly.pdbx_strand_id
1 'polypeptide(L)'
;MDAAARPAALYGRRKGQRREPTPANGLEEYNVPDSSLLPNGVDLRQVTVLPKAEWVRIRDSVDSAAREAAQIHAERKEREDMHFRSKAVVKNWPNTIAGQAQRKLKAKKLREEKEEEERKRLDLEEAQFQAAKRKEAIEQAKTYQYYQNERVKGLHKALLLTEVLKERDAQIEFKKTKPDIYKKKEEEMEREREKAILKEQEKAYERYMNRQALCRDHLEQIKEHKHQAELDKLEAKKEGEEIQRLTKLYKLEVQRENEKKLEEKLEHRRMHCAHVADQDILKAVQEQKQEEENDKIRAHFKAKQNMAKLRREKEAEMNRLMQEHRDITTNRLVEQMKQTFEKIDERVARDVAEREAEWEKELKEKDEKNKAELKSIAEHRASVIKMKEEREREARLEGKEKLLELMEADRIYLEMEKDKKQRHRNENINMQKTQIQQMAEKRAKEQHEKQAELDYEAEKEVIAMCKEQEFQEYANQVIDSESKTAQNIYPLLKAAKEGAGAGHGPVYRERGGIRPSYQARDINGTQLPSYNCNTTEEIKELNTNGNIQQAKGRLGFTW
;
A
#
# COMPACT_ATOMS: atom_id res chain seq x y z
N MET A 1 40.30 25.49 1.34
CA MET A 1 39.46 24.93 2.41
C MET A 1 40.22 23.73 2.97
N ASP A 2 41.17 23.88 3.89
CA ASP A 2 41.17 24.63 5.17
C ASP A 2 40.26 23.95 6.21
N ALA A 3 40.68 23.68 7.46
CA ALA A 3 41.97 23.98 8.10
C ALA A 3 42.44 22.86 9.05
N ALA A 4 43.72 22.91 9.43
CA ALA A 4 44.42 21.92 10.25
C ALA A 4 44.30 22.16 11.76
N ALA A 5 44.56 21.11 12.56
CA ALA A 5 45.05 21.22 13.93
C ALA A 5 45.99 20.04 14.30
N ARG A 6 47.08 20.34 15.01
CA ARG A 6 48.10 19.45 15.62
C ARG A 6 48.61 20.17 16.91
N PRO A 7 49.64 19.72 17.66
CA PRO A 7 49.77 18.48 18.44
C PRO A 7 50.29 18.73 19.90
N ALA A 8 50.34 17.69 20.76
CA ALA A 8 51.26 17.54 21.94
C ALA A 8 51.03 16.13 22.55
N ALA A 9 52.01 15.26 22.87
CA ALA A 9 53.11 15.34 23.86
C ALA A 9 52.60 15.35 25.32
N LEU A 10 53.11 14.57 26.30
CA LEU A 10 54.26 13.63 26.37
C LEU A 10 54.12 12.73 27.65
N TYR A 11 55.17 11.94 27.97
CA TYR A 11 55.42 11.13 29.19
C TYR A 11 54.90 9.68 29.27
N GLY A 12 55.73 8.84 29.92
CA GLY A 12 55.44 7.45 30.33
C GLY A 12 56.59 6.89 31.18
N ARG A 13 56.43 5.72 31.81
CA ARG A 13 57.55 5.00 32.47
C ARG A 13 57.32 3.50 32.66
N ARG A 14 58.41 2.75 32.43
CA ARG A 14 58.78 1.41 32.98
C ARG A 14 57.84 0.21 32.74
N LYS A 15 58.36 -0.76 31.97
CA LYS A 15 57.98 -2.18 32.10
C LYS A 15 58.29 -2.69 33.51
N GLY A 16 57.42 -3.53 34.07
CA GLY A 16 57.73 -4.41 35.20
C GLY A 16 57.78 -5.87 34.72
N GLN A 17 58.75 -6.66 35.19
CA GLN A 17 58.82 -8.10 34.90
C GLN A 17 57.82 -8.87 35.77
N ARG A 18 57.30 -10.00 35.25
CA ARG A 18 56.70 -11.04 36.09
C ARG A 18 57.81 -11.86 36.76
N ARG A 19 57.61 -12.24 38.03
CA ARG A 19 58.34 -13.33 38.69
C ARG A 19 57.44 -14.56 38.73
N GLU A 20 58.04 -15.72 38.58
CA GLU A 20 57.40 -17.03 38.83
C GLU A 20 57.60 -17.43 40.31
N PRO A 21 56.73 -18.28 40.88
CA PRO A 21 56.87 -18.75 42.26
C PRO A 21 57.88 -19.88 42.38
N THR A 22 58.76 -19.79 43.38
CA THR A 22 59.69 -20.87 43.78
C THR A 22 58.98 -21.86 44.70
N PRO A 23 59.20 -23.18 44.58
CA PRO A 23 58.67 -24.16 45.54
C PRO A 23 59.33 -24.01 46.92
N ALA A 24 58.57 -24.32 47.98
CA ALA A 24 59.08 -24.38 49.35
C ALA A 24 59.38 -25.84 49.75
N ASN A 25 60.58 -26.09 50.27
CA ASN A 25 60.98 -27.38 50.84
C ASN A 25 60.82 -27.38 52.37
N GLY A 26 60.54 -28.57 52.92
CA GLY A 26 61.04 -28.97 54.24
C GLY A 26 60.22 -28.55 55.46
N LEU A 27 59.39 -29.48 55.94
CA LEU A 27 59.24 -29.77 57.37
C LEU A 27 59.09 -31.30 57.49
N GLU A 28 59.98 -31.93 58.26
CA GLU A 28 60.13 -33.39 58.29
C GLU A 28 59.23 -34.03 59.35
N GLU A 29 58.58 -35.15 59.02
CA GLU A 29 57.91 -36.00 60.00
C GLU A 29 58.94 -36.83 60.79
N TYR A 30 59.29 -36.37 61.98
CA TYR A 30 60.11 -37.16 62.91
C TYR A 30 59.29 -38.31 63.52
N ASN A 31 59.33 -39.47 62.86
CA ASN A 31 59.01 -40.73 63.50
C ASN A 31 59.97 -40.98 64.68
N VAL A 32 59.43 -41.34 65.85
CA VAL A 32 60.20 -41.74 67.02
C VAL A 32 60.18 -43.27 67.12
N PRO A 33 61.30 -43.98 66.87
CA PRO A 33 61.36 -45.43 67.03
C PRO A 33 61.52 -45.80 68.50
N ASP A 34 60.62 -46.63 69.03
CA ASP A 34 60.80 -47.25 70.34
C ASP A 34 61.87 -48.36 70.23
N SER A 35 63.02 -48.16 70.88
CA SER A 35 64.10 -49.13 70.96
C SER A 35 64.93 -48.92 72.23
N SER A 36 64.47 -49.51 73.32
CA SER A 36 65.10 -49.42 74.65
C SER A 36 66.30 -50.39 74.79
N LEU A 37 67.37 -50.12 74.06
CA LEU A 37 68.67 -50.80 74.23
C LEU A 37 69.53 -50.08 75.27
N LEU A 38 69.62 -50.67 76.48
CA LEU A 38 70.48 -50.18 77.56
C LEU A 38 71.96 -50.60 77.33
N PRO A 39 72.93 -49.66 77.33
CA PRO A 39 74.35 -50.00 77.37
C PRO A 39 74.75 -50.61 78.72
N ASN A 40 75.55 -51.69 78.70
CA ASN A 40 76.07 -52.34 79.90
C ASN A 40 77.11 -51.47 80.63
N GLY A 41 77.12 -51.49 81.97
CA GLY A 41 78.31 -51.13 82.76
C GLY A 41 78.16 -50.05 83.85
N VAL A 42 77.05 -50.01 84.61
CA VAL A 42 76.91 -49.10 85.78
C VAL A 42 76.57 -49.89 87.05
N ASP A 43 77.31 -49.65 88.14
CA ASP A 43 77.16 -50.36 89.41
C ASP A 43 75.93 -49.88 90.21
N LEU A 44 75.11 -50.83 90.69
CA LEU A 44 73.76 -50.59 91.24
C LEU A 44 73.76 -50.04 92.69
N ARG A 45 74.85 -49.40 93.13
CA ARG A 45 75.04 -48.91 94.51
C ARG A 45 74.94 -47.39 94.69
N GLN A 46 74.62 -46.62 93.63
CA GLN A 46 74.62 -45.14 93.67
C GLN A 46 73.32 -44.46 93.18
N VAL A 47 72.19 -45.15 93.13
CA VAL A 47 70.91 -44.56 92.66
C VAL A 47 70.01 -44.16 93.84
N THR A 48 69.76 -42.86 93.98
CA THR A 48 68.78 -42.31 94.93
C THR A 48 67.38 -42.32 94.30
N VAL A 49 66.46 -43.13 94.84
CA VAL A 49 65.11 -43.27 94.26
C VAL A 49 64.16 -42.18 94.78
N LEU A 50 63.69 -41.31 93.88
CA LEU A 50 62.73 -40.24 94.20
C LEU A 50 61.29 -40.78 94.39
N PRO A 51 60.55 -40.33 95.42
CA PRO A 51 59.14 -40.71 95.60
C PRO A 51 58.24 -40.22 94.46
N LYS A 52 57.30 -41.06 94.01
CA LYS A 52 56.33 -40.76 92.94
C LYS A 52 55.52 -39.47 93.17
N ALA A 53 55.26 -39.10 94.44
CA ALA A 53 54.54 -37.88 94.79
C ALA A 53 55.33 -36.60 94.46
N GLU A 54 56.65 -36.59 94.71
CA GLU A 54 57.52 -35.46 94.37
C GLU A 54 57.61 -35.29 92.85
N TRP A 55 57.74 -36.41 92.11
CA TRP A 55 57.76 -36.39 90.64
C TRP A 55 56.48 -35.80 90.05
N VAL A 56 55.31 -36.21 90.56
CA VAL A 56 54.02 -35.65 90.15
C VAL A 56 53.91 -34.17 90.51
N ARG A 57 54.30 -33.74 91.72
CA ARG A 57 54.26 -32.29 92.06
C ARG A 57 55.18 -31.47 91.16
N ILE A 58 56.39 -31.94 90.87
CA ILE A 58 57.35 -31.24 89.99
C ILE A 58 56.75 -31.11 88.59
N ARG A 59 56.34 -32.22 87.97
CA ARG A 59 55.72 -32.22 86.64
C ARG A 59 54.49 -31.30 86.60
N ASP A 60 53.56 -31.48 87.52
CA ASP A 60 52.29 -30.77 87.50
C ASP A 60 52.50 -29.26 87.78
N SER A 61 53.55 -28.87 88.50
CA SER A 61 53.95 -27.44 88.67
C SER A 61 54.54 -26.81 87.41
N VAL A 62 55.33 -27.57 86.63
CA VAL A 62 55.85 -27.13 85.33
C VAL A 62 54.71 -27.04 84.30
N ASP A 63 53.80 -28.01 84.32
CA ASP A 63 52.68 -28.10 83.37
C ASP A 63 51.53 -27.11 83.66
N SER A 64 51.52 -26.36 84.77
CA SER A 64 50.38 -25.49 85.10
C SER A 64 50.16 -24.38 84.07
N ALA A 65 51.21 -23.62 83.76
CA ALA A 65 51.15 -22.58 82.74
C ALA A 65 50.82 -23.15 81.34
N ALA A 66 51.27 -24.37 81.03
CA ALA A 66 50.93 -25.06 79.79
C ALA A 66 49.46 -25.47 79.74
N ARG A 67 48.89 -25.94 80.86
CA ARG A 67 47.46 -26.28 80.98
C ARG A 67 46.56 -25.04 80.92
N GLU A 68 46.96 -23.94 81.56
CA GLU A 68 46.24 -22.65 81.48
C GLU A 68 46.27 -22.08 80.04
N ALA A 69 47.43 -22.10 79.38
CA ALA A 69 47.54 -21.72 77.97
C ALA A 69 46.70 -22.62 77.03
N ALA A 70 46.67 -23.93 77.31
CA ALA A 70 45.83 -24.88 76.57
C ALA A 70 44.33 -24.62 76.78
N GLN A 71 43.90 -24.25 77.98
CA GLN A 71 42.52 -23.85 78.28
C GLN A 71 42.13 -22.55 77.55
N ILE A 72 42.97 -21.51 77.60
CA ILE A 72 42.73 -20.25 76.87
C ILE A 72 42.67 -20.49 75.34
N HIS A 73 43.49 -21.40 74.82
CA HIS A 73 43.47 -21.77 73.41
C HIS A 73 42.24 -22.62 73.03
N ALA A 74 41.77 -23.50 73.92
CA ALA A 74 40.51 -24.23 73.75
C ALA A 74 39.31 -23.27 73.78
N GLU A 75 39.22 -22.36 74.76
CA GLU A 75 38.16 -21.35 74.85
C GLU A 75 38.16 -20.44 73.60
N ARG A 76 39.33 -20.04 73.10
CA ARG A 76 39.44 -19.31 71.81
C ARG A 76 38.86 -20.13 70.66
N LYS A 77 39.22 -21.41 70.53
CA LYS A 77 38.68 -22.30 69.49
C LYS A 77 37.16 -22.46 69.61
N GLU A 78 36.64 -22.70 70.81
CA GLU A 78 35.19 -22.79 71.04
C GLU A 78 34.47 -21.49 70.70
N ARG A 79 35.07 -20.33 71.00
CA ARG A 79 34.56 -19.01 70.64
C ARG A 79 34.60 -18.75 69.13
N GLU A 80 35.64 -19.22 68.43
CA GLU A 80 35.73 -19.18 66.97
C GLU A 80 34.70 -20.10 66.32
N ASP A 81 34.56 -21.33 66.79
CA ASP A 81 33.54 -22.31 66.37
C ASP A 81 32.11 -21.77 66.59
N MET A 82 31.83 -21.20 67.76
CA MET A 82 30.56 -20.54 68.07
C MET A 82 30.28 -19.41 67.09
N HIS A 83 31.29 -18.57 66.78
CA HIS A 83 31.20 -17.50 65.80
C HIS A 83 31.02 -18.00 64.35
N PHE A 84 31.64 -19.13 63.97
CA PHE A 84 31.38 -19.81 62.69
C PHE A 84 29.96 -20.37 62.61
N ARG A 85 29.47 -21.01 63.68
CA ARG A 85 28.08 -21.51 63.80
C ARG A 85 27.09 -20.35 63.69
N SER A 86 27.30 -19.25 64.43
CA SER A 86 26.48 -18.03 64.32
C SER A 86 26.50 -17.44 62.90
N LYS A 87 27.67 -17.37 62.24
CA LYS A 87 27.77 -16.91 60.84
C LYS A 87 27.01 -17.82 59.87
N ALA A 88 27.05 -19.14 60.06
CA ALA A 88 26.31 -20.08 59.23
C ALA A 88 24.79 -19.89 59.36
N VAL A 89 24.28 -19.67 60.58
CA VAL A 89 22.86 -19.34 60.82
C VAL A 89 22.49 -17.99 60.19
N VAL A 90 23.26 -16.93 60.45
CA VAL A 90 22.99 -15.57 59.95
C VAL A 90 23.08 -15.46 58.42
N LYS A 91 23.92 -16.28 57.78
CA LYS A 91 24.02 -16.38 56.30
C LYS A 91 22.70 -16.81 55.65
N ASN A 92 21.93 -17.66 56.33
CA ASN A 92 20.65 -18.16 55.84
C ASN A 92 19.45 -17.30 56.28
N TRP A 93 19.67 -16.27 57.11
CA TRP A 93 18.59 -15.46 57.64
C TRP A 93 18.02 -14.47 56.59
N PRO A 94 16.71 -14.49 56.32
CA PRO A 94 16.10 -13.77 55.20
C PRO A 94 16.08 -12.24 55.35
N ASN A 95 16.25 -11.74 56.58
CA ASN A 95 16.03 -10.34 56.94
C ASN A 95 17.34 -9.56 57.18
N THR A 96 18.50 -10.22 57.14
CA THR A 96 19.83 -9.58 57.20
C THR A 96 20.00 -8.56 56.06
N ILE A 97 20.62 -7.41 56.30
CA ILE A 97 20.80 -6.33 55.29
C ILE A 97 21.39 -6.86 53.97
N ALA A 98 22.42 -7.71 54.05
CA ALA A 98 23.01 -8.36 52.88
C ALA A 98 22.01 -9.29 52.14
N GLY A 99 21.18 -10.03 52.86
CA GLY A 99 20.11 -10.87 52.29
C GLY A 99 19.00 -10.04 51.64
N GLN A 100 18.63 -8.91 52.23
CA GLN A 100 17.70 -7.95 51.62
C GLN A 100 18.29 -7.32 50.35
N ALA A 101 19.57 -6.95 50.34
CA ALA A 101 20.26 -6.43 49.17
C ALA A 101 20.33 -7.47 48.04
N GLN A 102 20.69 -8.73 48.35
CA GLN A 102 20.65 -9.83 47.39
C GLN A 102 19.24 -10.10 46.86
N ARG A 103 18.21 -10.02 47.70
CA ARG A 103 16.80 -10.12 47.29
C ARG A 103 16.41 -8.98 46.34
N LYS A 104 16.77 -7.73 46.64
CA LYS A 104 16.53 -6.58 45.75
C LYS A 104 17.26 -6.73 44.41
N LEU A 105 18.50 -7.22 44.40
CA LEU A 105 19.25 -7.51 43.17
C LEU A 105 18.62 -8.64 42.34
N LYS A 106 18.19 -9.74 42.98
CA LYS A 106 17.48 -10.85 42.30
C LYS A 106 16.12 -10.41 41.76
N ALA A 107 15.35 -9.64 42.53
CA ALA A 107 14.07 -9.09 42.09
C ALA A 107 14.23 -8.07 40.97
N LYS A 108 15.29 -7.25 40.99
CA LYS A 108 15.63 -6.35 39.89
C LYS A 108 15.96 -7.15 38.61
N LYS A 109 16.85 -8.15 38.69
CA LYS A 109 17.18 -9.04 37.55
C LYS A 109 15.94 -9.71 36.96
N LEU A 110 15.11 -10.33 37.80
CA LEU A 110 13.87 -10.98 37.39
C LEU A 110 12.84 -10.01 36.78
N ARG A 111 12.96 -8.70 37.05
CA ARG A 111 12.17 -7.66 36.38
C ARG A 111 12.79 -7.25 35.04
N GLU A 112 14.11 -7.07 34.98
CA GLU A 112 14.85 -6.78 33.74
C GLU A 112 14.72 -7.94 32.72
N GLU A 113 14.82 -9.19 33.18
CA GLU A 113 14.58 -10.41 32.39
C GLU A 113 13.17 -10.42 31.79
N LYS A 114 12.13 -10.05 32.56
CA LYS A 114 10.75 -9.92 32.08
C LYS A 114 10.52 -8.74 31.14
N GLU A 115 11.10 -7.57 31.43
CA GLU A 115 11.08 -6.41 30.53
C GLU A 115 11.73 -6.73 29.18
N GLU A 116 12.79 -7.57 29.18
CA GLU A 116 13.38 -8.09 27.95
C GLU A 116 12.50 -9.15 27.26
N GLU A 117 11.86 -10.06 27.98
CA GLU A 117 10.91 -11.04 27.42
C GLU A 117 9.65 -10.36 26.84
N GLU A 118 9.24 -9.21 27.38
CA GLU A 118 8.18 -8.37 26.82
C GLU A 118 8.62 -7.69 25.53
N ARG A 119 9.83 -7.09 25.49
CA ARG A 119 10.39 -6.52 24.25
C ARG A 119 10.58 -7.58 23.16
N LYS A 120 11.16 -8.74 23.49
CA LYS A 120 11.35 -9.85 22.54
C LYS A 120 10.02 -10.37 21.98
N ARG A 121 8.93 -10.33 22.75
CA ARG A 121 7.57 -10.63 22.25
C ARG A 121 7.06 -9.55 21.31
N LEU A 122 7.17 -8.28 21.68
CA LEU A 122 6.78 -7.16 20.81
C LEU A 122 7.56 -7.12 19.49
N ASP A 123 8.87 -7.41 19.52
CA ASP A 123 9.71 -7.52 18.32
C ASP A 123 9.23 -8.68 17.40
N LEU A 124 8.82 -9.81 17.97
CA LEU A 124 8.26 -10.95 17.24
C LEU A 124 6.84 -10.68 16.71
N GLU A 125 6.01 -9.95 17.44
CA GLU A 125 4.66 -9.55 17.04
C GLU A 125 4.71 -8.53 15.90
N GLU A 126 5.57 -7.50 15.99
CA GLU A 126 5.79 -6.52 14.93
C GLU A 126 6.43 -7.17 13.69
N ALA A 127 7.39 -8.09 13.86
CA ALA A 127 7.94 -8.86 12.74
C ALA A 127 6.88 -9.71 12.03
N GLN A 128 5.95 -10.33 12.77
CA GLN A 128 4.79 -11.05 12.20
C GLN A 128 3.83 -10.10 11.48
N PHE A 129 3.53 -8.93 12.06
CA PHE A 129 2.65 -7.93 11.47
C PHE A 129 3.21 -7.33 10.17
N GLN A 130 4.51 -7.03 10.13
CA GLN A 130 5.19 -6.55 8.93
C GLN A 130 5.34 -7.66 7.87
N ALA A 131 5.58 -8.91 8.28
CA ALA A 131 5.54 -10.06 7.37
C ALA A 131 4.13 -10.28 6.79
N ALA A 132 3.07 -10.11 7.59
CA ALA A 132 1.69 -10.19 7.13
C ALA A 132 1.35 -9.06 6.14
N LYS A 133 1.68 -7.81 6.44
CA LYS A 133 1.54 -6.67 5.50
C LYS A 133 2.31 -6.90 4.20
N ARG A 134 3.55 -7.39 4.28
CA ARG A 134 4.35 -7.70 3.08
C ARG A 134 3.71 -8.83 2.26
N LYS A 135 3.17 -9.86 2.92
CA LYS A 135 2.43 -10.93 2.25
C LYS A 135 1.17 -10.37 1.57
N GLU A 136 0.38 -9.56 2.27
CA GLU A 136 -0.83 -8.94 1.72
C GLU A 136 -0.50 -8.09 0.47
N ALA A 137 0.50 -7.21 0.55
CA ALA A 137 0.94 -6.42 -0.60
C ALA A 137 1.42 -7.28 -1.79
N ILE A 138 2.06 -8.43 -1.52
CA ILE A 138 2.45 -9.40 -2.55
C ILE A 138 1.23 -10.10 -3.16
N GLU A 139 0.24 -10.51 -2.36
CA GLU A 139 -1.00 -11.11 -2.90
C GLU A 139 -1.83 -10.08 -3.69
N GLN A 140 -1.98 -8.85 -3.20
CA GLN A 140 -2.62 -7.75 -3.96
C GLN A 140 -1.91 -7.51 -5.31
N ALA A 141 -0.57 -7.50 -5.32
CA ALA A 141 0.22 -7.36 -6.55
C ALA A 141 0.06 -8.55 -7.51
N LYS A 142 0.02 -9.79 -6.99
CA LYS A 142 -0.29 -10.99 -7.77
C LYS A 142 -1.68 -10.93 -8.40
N THR A 143 -2.72 -10.59 -7.62
CA THR A 143 -4.10 -10.46 -8.12
C THR A 143 -4.17 -9.39 -9.21
N TYR A 144 -3.50 -8.25 -9.03
CA TYR A 144 -3.43 -7.21 -10.06
C TYR A 144 -2.72 -7.70 -11.33
N GLN A 145 -1.56 -8.35 -11.21
CA GLN A 145 -0.85 -8.94 -12.37
C GLN A 145 -1.71 -10.00 -13.07
N TYR A 146 -2.41 -10.84 -12.31
CA TYR A 146 -3.31 -11.86 -12.84
C TYR A 146 -4.48 -11.25 -13.63
N TYR A 147 -5.10 -10.19 -13.11
CA TYR A 147 -6.15 -9.44 -13.82
C TYR A 147 -5.63 -8.65 -15.02
N GLN A 148 -4.32 -8.38 -15.10
CA GLN A 148 -3.70 -7.79 -16.30
C GLN A 148 -3.48 -8.80 -17.43
N ASN A 149 -3.67 -10.11 -17.22
CA ASN A 149 -3.63 -11.09 -18.30
C ASN A 149 -4.81 -10.92 -19.27
N GLU A 150 -4.54 -10.87 -20.57
CA GLU A 150 -5.58 -10.71 -21.62
C GLU A 150 -6.68 -11.80 -21.58
N ARG A 151 -6.31 -13.03 -21.15
CA ARG A 151 -7.26 -14.14 -20.91
C ARG A 151 -8.30 -13.78 -19.84
N VAL A 152 -7.85 -13.17 -18.73
CA VAL A 152 -8.69 -12.75 -17.60
C VAL A 152 -9.50 -11.50 -17.96
N LYS A 153 -8.90 -10.52 -18.66
CA LYS A 153 -9.64 -9.37 -19.23
C LYS A 153 -10.76 -9.80 -20.17
N GLY A 154 -10.53 -10.82 -21.00
CA GLY A 154 -11.56 -11.42 -21.85
C GLY A 154 -12.74 -12.00 -21.06
N LEU A 155 -12.44 -12.73 -19.97
CA LEU A 155 -13.45 -13.24 -19.04
C LEU A 155 -14.20 -12.11 -18.31
N HIS A 156 -13.52 -11.09 -17.80
CA HIS A 156 -14.14 -9.93 -17.13
C HIS A 156 -15.03 -9.12 -18.06
N LYS A 157 -14.63 -8.95 -19.33
CA LYS A 157 -15.48 -8.34 -20.37
C LYS A 157 -16.75 -9.17 -20.65
N ALA A 158 -16.67 -10.49 -20.55
CA ALA A 158 -17.81 -11.38 -20.68
C ALA A 158 -18.70 -11.42 -19.43
N LEU A 159 -18.12 -11.26 -18.23
CA LEU A 159 -18.84 -11.08 -16.97
C LEU A 159 -19.71 -9.83 -17.02
N LEU A 160 -19.12 -8.68 -17.35
CA LEU A 160 -19.83 -7.41 -17.53
C LEU A 160 -20.97 -7.51 -18.55
N LEU A 161 -20.78 -8.25 -19.64
CA LEU A 161 -21.86 -8.48 -20.61
C LEU A 161 -22.99 -9.37 -20.05
N THR A 162 -22.66 -10.35 -19.20
CA THR A 162 -23.66 -11.19 -18.49
C THR A 162 -24.44 -10.36 -17.46
N GLU A 163 -23.78 -9.45 -16.74
CA GLU A 163 -24.43 -8.50 -15.83
C GLU A 163 -25.38 -7.55 -16.58
N VAL A 164 -24.95 -6.97 -17.70
CA VAL A 164 -25.79 -6.10 -18.55
C VAL A 164 -27.00 -6.85 -19.13
N LEU A 165 -26.85 -8.14 -19.46
CA LEU A 165 -27.97 -8.98 -19.91
C LEU A 165 -28.97 -9.27 -18.77
N LYS A 166 -28.48 -9.58 -17.57
CA LYS A 166 -29.27 -9.76 -16.33
C LYS A 166 -30.05 -8.49 -15.95
N GLU A 167 -29.42 -7.31 -16.03
CA GLU A 167 -30.12 -6.03 -15.90
C GLU A 167 -31.17 -5.83 -16.99
N ARG A 168 -30.87 -6.23 -18.22
CA ARG A 168 -31.80 -6.10 -19.35
C ARG A 168 -33.04 -6.97 -19.19
N ASP A 169 -32.89 -8.19 -18.70
CA ASP A 169 -34.01 -9.08 -18.39
C ASP A 169 -34.88 -8.48 -17.25
N ALA A 170 -34.25 -7.93 -16.20
CA ALA A 170 -34.97 -7.21 -15.14
C ALA A 170 -35.74 -5.98 -15.67
N GLN A 171 -35.18 -5.21 -16.60
CA GLN A 171 -35.88 -4.12 -17.29
C GLN A 171 -37.08 -4.61 -18.11
N ILE A 172 -36.99 -5.81 -18.70
CA ILE A 172 -38.08 -6.42 -19.49
C ILE A 172 -39.22 -6.87 -18.56
N GLU A 173 -38.93 -7.53 -17.45
CA GLU A 173 -39.95 -7.90 -16.45
C GLU A 173 -40.58 -6.68 -15.77
N PHE A 174 -39.80 -5.63 -15.48
CA PHE A 174 -40.35 -4.36 -15.04
C PHE A 174 -41.27 -3.73 -16.10
N LYS A 175 -40.89 -3.77 -17.38
CA LYS A 175 -41.74 -3.25 -18.48
C LYS A 175 -43.04 -4.04 -18.63
N LYS A 176 -43.04 -5.36 -18.40
CA LYS A 176 -44.24 -6.22 -18.39
C LYS A 176 -45.19 -5.91 -17.24
N THR A 177 -44.65 -5.70 -16.03
CA THR A 177 -45.44 -5.48 -14.81
C THR A 177 -45.91 -4.03 -14.65
N LYS A 178 -45.19 -3.05 -15.21
CA LYS A 178 -45.52 -1.61 -15.23
C LYS A 178 -46.99 -1.27 -15.58
N PRO A 179 -47.63 -1.81 -16.64
CA PRO A 179 -49.05 -1.53 -16.91
C PRO A 179 -49.98 -1.97 -15.78
N ASP A 180 -49.75 -3.13 -15.15
CA ASP A 180 -50.61 -3.63 -14.09
C ASP A 180 -50.42 -2.88 -12.77
N ILE A 181 -49.24 -2.30 -12.53
CA ILE A 181 -49.00 -1.35 -11.44
C ILE A 181 -49.81 -0.06 -11.67
N TYR A 182 -49.89 0.44 -12.92
CA TYR A 182 -50.73 1.59 -13.23
C TYR A 182 -52.23 1.29 -13.10
N LYS A 183 -52.72 0.14 -13.59
CA LYS A 183 -54.13 -0.27 -13.41
C LYS A 183 -54.51 -0.31 -11.93
N LYS A 184 -53.71 -0.95 -11.08
CA LYS A 184 -53.96 -1.00 -9.62
C LYS A 184 -54.01 0.39 -8.99
N LYS A 185 -53.15 1.31 -9.44
CA LYS A 185 -53.18 2.70 -8.98
C LYS A 185 -54.41 3.46 -9.50
N GLU A 186 -54.85 3.20 -10.73
CA GLU A 186 -56.06 3.77 -11.32
C GLU A 186 -57.32 3.27 -10.57
N GLU A 187 -57.39 1.97 -10.28
CA GLU A 187 -58.39 1.36 -9.39
C GLU A 187 -58.37 1.94 -7.96
N GLU A 188 -57.20 2.33 -7.43
CA GLU A 188 -57.10 3.06 -6.16
C GLU A 188 -57.67 4.47 -6.25
N MET A 189 -57.33 5.22 -7.31
CA MET A 189 -57.87 6.56 -7.54
C MET A 189 -59.39 6.55 -7.74
N GLU A 190 -59.95 5.57 -8.46
CA GLU A 190 -61.41 5.42 -8.58
C GLU A 190 -62.05 5.06 -7.24
N ARG A 191 -61.49 4.12 -6.48
CA ARG A 191 -61.97 3.82 -5.11
C ARG A 191 -61.88 5.01 -4.15
N GLU A 192 -61.04 6.01 -4.41
CA GLU A 192 -61.04 7.27 -3.67
C GLU A 192 -62.09 8.27 -4.19
N ARG A 193 -62.31 8.34 -5.51
CA ARG A 193 -63.38 9.13 -6.12
C ARG A 193 -64.77 8.66 -5.66
N GLU A 194 -65.02 7.35 -5.67
CA GLU A 194 -66.25 6.74 -5.13
C GLU A 194 -66.50 7.13 -3.68
N LYS A 195 -65.47 7.03 -2.81
CA LYS A 195 -65.56 7.44 -1.40
C LYS A 195 -65.77 8.94 -1.22
N ALA A 196 -65.25 9.78 -2.12
CA ALA A 196 -65.50 11.22 -2.10
C ALA A 196 -66.95 11.54 -2.49
N ILE A 197 -67.47 10.89 -3.54
CA ILE A 197 -68.86 11.01 -4.00
C ILE A 197 -69.83 10.55 -2.91
N LEU A 198 -69.59 9.40 -2.27
CA LEU A 198 -70.41 8.92 -1.15
C LEU A 198 -70.43 9.91 0.01
N LYS A 199 -69.28 10.45 0.42
CA LYS A 199 -69.20 11.50 1.47
C LYS A 199 -69.88 12.81 1.09
N GLU A 200 -70.00 13.12 -0.19
CA GLU A 200 -70.76 14.28 -0.65
C GLU A 200 -72.26 14.00 -0.66
N GLN A 201 -72.70 12.79 -1.03
CA GLN A 201 -74.09 12.33 -0.92
C GLN A 201 -74.56 12.29 0.54
N GLU A 202 -73.76 11.75 1.46
CA GLU A 202 -73.99 11.78 2.91
C GLU A 202 -74.23 13.21 3.40
N LYS A 203 -73.30 14.14 3.11
CA LYS A 203 -73.43 15.56 3.48
C LYS A 203 -74.61 16.26 2.80
N ALA A 204 -74.97 15.88 1.58
CA ALA A 204 -76.14 16.42 0.89
C ALA A 204 -77.44 15.96 1.57
N TYR A 205 -77.48 14.70 2.04
CA TYR A 205 -78.56 14.13 2.83
C TYR A 205 -78.67 14.77 4.23
N GLU A 206 -77.56 14.93 4.96
CA GLU A 206 -77.52 15.68 6.23
C GLU A 206 -78.05 17.10 6.05
N ARG A 207 -77.60 17.83 5.02
CA ARG A 207 -78.11 19.18 4.68
C ARG A 207 -79.61 19.15 4.34
N TYR A 208 -80.12 18.10 3.70
CA TYR A 208 -81.56 17.94 3.45
C TYR A 208 -82.34 17.71 4.75
N MET A 209 -81.89 16.80 5.60
CA MET A 209 -82.54 16.52 6.89
C MET A 209 -82.53 17.74 7.82
N ASN A 210 -81.41 18.46 7.91
CA ASN A 210 -81.30 19.68 8.72
C ASN A 210 -82.21 20.81 8.22
N ARG A 211 -82.36 20.96 6.89
CA ARG A 211 -83.38 21.88 6.32
C ARG A 211 -84.80 21.42 6.62
N GLN A 212 -85.07 20.11 6.58
CA GLN A 212 -86.40 19.58 6.89
C GLN A 212 -86.75 19.80 8.38
N ALA A 213 -85.79 19.65 9.30
CA ALA A 213 -85.96 19.97 10.72
C ALA A 213 -86.25 21.47 10.92
N LEU A 214 -85.37 22.35 10.43
CA LEU A 214 -85.55 23.81 10.54
C LEU A 214 -86.87 24.31 9.93
N CYS A 215 -87.36 23.69 8.85
CA CYS A 215 -88.68 23.99 8.29
C CYS A 215 -89.86 23.54 9.18
N ARG A 216 -89.69 22.53 10.06
CA ARG A 216 -90.69 22.17 11.09
C ARG A 216 -90.63 23.16 12.25
N ASP A 217 -89.43 23.44 12.74
CA ASP A 217 -89.19 24.36 13.86
C ASP A 217 -89.79 25.75 13.58
N HIS A 218 -89.55 26.31 12.38
CA HIS A 218 -90.16 27.56 11.94
C HIS A 218 -91.69 27.48 11.79
N LEU A 219 -92.23 26.33 11.38
CA LEU A 219 -93.68 26.13 11.26
C LEU A 219 -94.34 26.06 12.65
N GLU A 220 -93.62 25.57 13.66
CA GLU A 220 -94.04 25.59 15.06
C GLU A 220 -93.94 27.00 15.67
N GLN A 221 -92.83 27.72 15.48
CA GLN A 221 -92.70 29.15 15.83
C GLN A 221 -93.82 30.00 15.21
N ILE A 222 -94.23 29.73 13.96
CA ILE A 222 -95.35 30.42 13.30
C ILE A 222 -96.71 30.08 13.95
N LYS A 223 -96.89 28.89 14.53
CA LYS A 223 -98.09 28.56 15.33
C LYS A 223 -98.06 29.28 16.68
N GLU A 224 -96.93 29.29 17.36
CA GLU A 224 -96.74 29.98 18.64
C GLU A 224 -96.99 31.49 18.51
N HIS A 225 -96.37 32.16 17.53
CA HIS A 225 -96.61 33.57 17.26
C HIS A 225 -98.07 33.87 16.87
N LYS A 226 -98.77 32.96 16.17
CA LYS A 226 -100.21 33.11 15.89
C LYS A 226 -101.03 33.00 17.17
N HIS A 227 -100.73 32.04 18.04
CA HIS A 227 -101.42 31.86 19.31
C HIS A 227 -101.20 33.05 20.26
N GLN A 228 -99.96 33.54 20.37
CA GLN A 228 -99.67 34.76 21.12
C GLN A 228 -100.44 35.95 20.55
N ALA A 229 -100.41 36.15 19.23
CA ALA A 229 -101.20 37.21 18.58
C ALA A 229 -102.73 36.97 18.62
N GLU A 230 -103.22 35.85 19.15
CA GLU A 230 -104.64 35.65 19.50
C GLU A 230 -104.90 35.99 20.97
N LEU A 231 -103.98 35.67 21.88
CA LEU A 231 -103.98 36.13 23.27
C LEU A 231 -103.91 37.66 23.35
N ASP A 232 -102.97 38.29 22.65
CA ASP A 232 -102.81 39.76 22.59
C ASP A 232 -104.11 40.45 22.13
N LYS A 233 -104.84 39.84 21.16
CA LYS A 233 -106.14 40.34 20.69
C LYS A 233 -107.27 40.16 21.70
N LEU A 234 -107.19 39.17 22.59
CA LEU A 234 -108.12 39.00 23.70
C LEU A 234 -107.83 39.98 24.82
N GLU A 235 -106.56 40.34 25.04
CA GLU A 235 -106.16 41.35 26.03
C GLU A 235 -106.49 42.76 25.55
N ALA A 236 -106.14 43.14 24.32
CA ALA A 236 -106.54 44.41 23.73
C ALA A 236 -108.08 44.63 23.68
N LYS A 237 -108.88 43.55 23.67
CA LYS A 237 -110.34 43.63 23.84
C LYS A 237 -110.73 43.99 25.29
N LYS A 238 -110.14 43.32 26.29
CA LYS A 238 -110.37 43.64 27.72
C LYS A 238 -109.96 45.08 28.03
N GLU A 239 -108.80 45.51 27.53
CA GLU A 239 -108.32 46.89 27.65
C GLU A 239 -109.27 47.87 26.94
N GLY A 240 -109.71 47.56 25.72
CA GLY A 240 -110.70 48.37 24.99
C GLY A 240 -112.04 48.50 25.70
N GLU A 241 -112.51 47.46 26.39
CA GLU A 241 -113.69 47.51 27.26
C GLU A 241 -113.47 48.37 28.50
N GLU A 242 -112.30 48.28 29.14
CA GLU A 242 -111.97 49.07 30.33
C GLU A 242 -111.76 50.55 29.99
N ILE A 243 -111.08 50.86 28.86
CA ILE A 243 -110.98 52.21 28.31
C ILE A 243 -112.38 52.78 28.01
N GLN A 244 -113.33 51.96 27.54
CA GLN A 244 -114.72 52.40 27.37
C GLN A 244 -115.45 52.66 28.71
N ARG A 245 -115.14 51.92 29.79
CA ARG A 245 -115.65 52.21 31.15
C ARG A 245 -115.09 53.53 31.66
N LEU A 246 -113.77 53.70 31.62
CA LEU A 246 -113.06 54.93 32.00
C LEU A 246 -113.53 56.14 31.19
N THR A 247 -113.73 56.00 29.87
CA THR A 247 -114.24 57.08 29.00
C THR A 247 -115.68 57.51 29.38
N LYS A 248 -116.52 56.58 29.86
CA LYS A 248 -117.87 56.92 30.36
C LYS A 248 -117.79 57.70 31.67
N LEU A 249 -116.92 57.28 32.60
CA LEU A 249 -116.67 58.02 33.85
C LEU A 249 -116.13 59.43 33.57
N TYR A 250 -115.11 59.55 32.72
CA TYR A 250 -114.53 60.84 32.32
C TYR A 250 -115.55 61.78 31.68
N LYS A 251 -116.49 61.26 30.86
CA LYS A 251 -117.58 62.10 30.30
C LYS A 251 -118.51 62.68 31.38
N LEU A 252 -118.82 61.92 32.43
CA LEU A 252 -119.60 62.40 33.58
C LEU A 252 -118.81 63.40 34.46
N GLU A 253 -117.47 63.29 34.45
CA GLU A 253 -116.57 64.24 35.12
C GLU A 253 -116.47 65.57 34.35
N VAL A 254 -116.27 65.49 33.03
CA VAL A 254 -116.26 66.66 32.13
C VAL A 254 -117.62 67.37 32.10
N GLN A 255 -118.75 66.67 32.28
CA GLN A 255 -120.05 67.32 32.46
C GLN A 255 -120.07 68.18 33.75
N ARG A 256 -119.68 67.59 34.89
CA ARG A 256 -119.57 68.31 36.19
C ARG A 256 -118.55 69.45 36.17
N GLU A 257 -117.48 69.35 35.38
CA GLU A 257 -116.57 70.48 35.15
C GLU A 257 -117.18 71.57 34.27
N ASN A 258 -117.91 71.23 33.22
CA ASN A 258 -118.50 72.21 32.31
C ASN A 258 -119.62 73.02 32.98
N GLU A 259 -120.34 72.43 33.93
CA GLU A 259 -121.28 73.13 34.81
C GLU A 259 -120.56 74.23 35.60
N LYS A 260 -119.49 73.89 36.35
CA LYS A 260 -118.66 74.88 37.07
C LYS A 260 -118.04 75.94 36.16
N LYS A 261 -117.50 75.52 35.01
CA LYS A 261 -116.91 76.41 34.00
C LYS A 261 -117.94 77.32 33.33
N LEU A 262 -119.24 77.08 33.50
CA LEU A 262 -120.30 78.01 33.09
C LEU A 262 -120.50 79.12 34.13
N GLU A 263 -120.43 78.77 35.42
CA GLU A 263 -120.47 79.70 36.56
C GLU A 263 -119.25 80.64 36.52
N GLU A 264 -118.04 80.10 36.41
CA GLU A 264 -116.77 80.86 36.26
C GLU A 264 -116.80 81.84 35.06
N LYS A 265 -117.45 81.45 33.95
CA LYS A 265 -117.58 82.30 32.75
C LYS A 265 -118.58 83.45 32.90
N LEU A 266 -119.48 83.40 33.88
CA LEU A 266 -120.33 84.53 34.24
C LEU A 266 -119.54 85.54 35.07
N GLU A 267 -118.64 85.07 35.94
CA GLU A 267 -117.77 85.94 36.75
C GLU A 267 -116.66 86.58 35.91
N HIS A 268 -115.91 85.82 35.09
CA HIS A 268 -114.86 86.37 34.23
C HIS A 268 -115.38 87.42 33.23
N ARG A 269 -116.65 87.32 32.81
CA ARG A 269 -117.27 88.32 31.92
C ARG A 269 -117.48 89.67 32.59
N ARG A 270 -117.71 89.72 33.92
CA ARG A 270 -117.69 90.98 34.69
C ARG A 270 -116.30 91.60 34.71
N MET A 271 -115.25 90.77 34.81
CA MET A 271 -113.86 91.24 34.95
C MET A 271 -113.25 91.74 33.65
N HIS A 272 -113.44 91.04 32.52
CA HIS A 272 -112.73 91.37 31.27
C HIS A 272 -113.10 92.76 30.73
N CYS A 273 -114.35 93.21 30.91
CA CYS A 273 -114.81 94.54 30.51
C CYS A 273 -114.03 95.71 31.15
N ALA A 274 -113.21 95.47 32.19
CA ALA A 274 -112.38 96.50 32.81
C ALA A 274 -110.99 96.69 32.16
N HIS A 275 -110.46 95.70 31.41
CA HIS A 275 -109.06 95.70 30.95
C HIS A 275 -108.84 96.12 29.49
N VAL A 276 -109.89 96.10 28.66
CA VAL A 276 -109.76 96.40 27.21
C VAL A 276 -109.33 97.86 26.91
N ALA A 277 -109.26 98.72 27.93
CA ALA A 277 -108.86 100.13 27.80
C ALA A 277 -107.35 100.38 27.58
N ASP A 278 -106.47 99.38 27.77
CA ASP A 278 -105.05 99.65 28.11
C ASP A 278 -103.99 99.51 26.98
N GLN A 279 -104.26 98.86 25.83
CA GLN A 279 -103.19 98.10 25.14
C GLN A 279 -102.52 98.67 23.85
N ASP A 280 -103.10 99.65 23.14
CA ASP A 280 -102.84 99.87 21.69
C ASP A 280 -101.55 100.64 21.27
N ILE A 281 -100.37 100.42 21.89
CA ILE A 281 -99.26 101.43 21.85
C ILE A 281 -97.91 101.06 21.16
N LEU A 282 -97.52 99.78 20.96
CA LEU A 282 -96.10 99.38 21.23
C LEU A 282 -95.15 98.77 20.12
N LYS A 283 -95.30 98.99 18.79
CA LYS A 283 -94.98 97.90 17.80
C LYS A 283 -94.00 98.03 16.57
N ALA A 284 -92.97 98.90 16.46
CA ALA A 284 -92.16 99.01 15.20
C ALA A 284 -90.68 99.52 15.28
N VAL A 285 -89.61 98.70 15.03
CA VAL A 285 -88.19 99.09 15.37
C VAL A 285 -86.96 98.72 14.46
N GLN A 286 -86.70 97.49 13.99
CA GLN A 286 -85.40 96.83 14.33
C GLN A 286 -84.42 96.33 13.20
N GLU A 287 -84.83 96.05 11.97
CA GLU A 287 -84.32 94.89 11.17
C GLU A 287 -82.99 95.00 10.31
N GLN A 288 -82.05 95.94 10.55
CA GLN A 288 -81.12 96.45 9.49
C GLN A 288 -79.62 95.98 9.48
N LYS A 289 -79.22 94.70 9.20
CA LYS A 289 -77.89 94.20 9.71
C LYS A 289 -76.95 93.12 9.04
N GLN A 290 -76.94 92.75 7.74
CA GLN A 290 -76.43 91.40 7.32
C GLN A 290 -75.31 91.13 6.22
N GLU A 291 -74.50 92.06 5.68
CA GLU A 291 -73.87 91.84 4.32
C GLU A 291 -72.34 91.50 4.12
N GLU A 292 -71.46 91.24 5.11
CA GLU A 292 -69.99 91.52 4.93
C GLU A 292 -68.90 90.41 4.61
N GLU A 293 -69.11 89.07 4.67
CA GLU A 293 -67.99 88.13 5.03
C GLU A 293 -67.09 87.39 3.97
N ASN A 294 -67.30 87.40 2.64
CA ASN A 294 -67.04 86.18 1.81
C ASN A 294 -65.66 85.82 1.13
N ASP A 295 -64.55 86.59 1.18
CA ASP A 295 -63.55 86.57 0.06
C ASP A 295 -62.23 85.72 0.11
N LYS A 296 -61.90 84.94 1.15
CA LYS A 296 -60.47 84.65 1.52
C LYS A 296 -59.68 83.44 0.94
N ILE A 297 -60.24 82.51 0.16
CA ILE A 297 -59.75 81.09 0.17
C ILE A 297 -58.71 80.63 -0.92
N ARG A 298 -58.50 81.33 -2.05
CA ARG A 298 -58.03 80.66 -3.31
C ARG A 298 -56.51 80.38 -3.50
N ALA A 299 -55.61 80.63 -2.55
CA ALA A 299 -54.16 80.74 -2.84
C ALA A 299 -53.29 79.45 -2.81
N HIS A 300 -53.68 78.39 -2.08
CA HIS A 300 -52.70 77.45 -1.52
C HIS A 300 -52.11 76.33 -2.43
N PHE A 301 -52.60 76.13 -3.66
CA PHE A 301 -52.41 74.85 -4.37
C PHE A 301 -51.08 74.66 -5.13
N LYS A 302 -50.44 75.73 -5.64
CA LYS A 302 -49.38 75.62 -6.67
C LYS A 302 -48.00 75.14 -6.19
N ALA A 303 -47.74 75.01 -4.89
CA ALA A 303 -46.37 74.82 -4.37
C ALA A 303 -45.80 73.38 -4.48
N LYS A 304 -46.63 72.34 -4.63
CA LYS A 304 -46.23 70.95 -4.32
C LYS A 304 -45.57 70.14 -5.46
N GLN A 305 -45.48 70.67 -6.69
CA GLN A 305 -45.19 69.86 -7.88
C GLN A 305 -43.68 69.74 -8.24
N ASN A 306 -42.82 70.66 -7.80
CA ASN A 306 -41.44 70.76 -8.30
C ASN A 306 -40.41 69.81 -7.63
N MET A 307 -40.69 69.26 -6.45
CA MET A 307 -39.70 68.45 -5.70
C MET A 307 -39.41 67.04 -6.29
N ALA A 308 -40.19 66.57 -7.26
CA ALA A 308 -40.15 65.18 -7.71
C ALA A 308 -39.10 64.86 -8.80
N LYS A 309 -38.53 65.86 -9.49
CA LYS A 309 -37.62 65.61 -10.63
C LYS A 309 -36.16 65.30 -10.23
N LEU A 310 -35.66 65.93 -9.16
CA LEU A 310 -34.24 65.90 -8.75
C LEU A 310 -33.71 64.56 -8.17
N ARG A 311 -34.48 63.46 -8.24
CA ARG A 311 -34.08 62.15 -7.68
C ARG A 311 -33.64 61.09 -8.70
N ARG A 312 -33.76 61.34 -10.01
CA ARG A 312 -33.46 60.32 -11.05
C ARG A 312 -32.08 60.45 -11.73
N GLU A 313 -31.31 61.49 -11.41
CA GLU A 313 -30.06 61.81 -12.11
C GLU A 313 -28.79 61.35 -11.37
N LYS A 314 -28.94 60.63 -10.24
CA LYS A 314 -27.83 60.26 -9.31
C LYS A 314 -27.41 58.78 -9.31
N GLU A 315 -28.15 57.88 -9.95
CA GLU A 315 -27.86 56.42 -9.92
C GLU A 315 -27.08 55.90 -11.15
N ALA A 316 -26.97 56.69 -12.23
CA ALA A 316 -26.33 56.24 -13.48
C ALA A 316 -24.78 56.31 -13.48
N GLU A 317 -24.16 56.92 -12.46
CA GLU A 317 -22.73 57.26 -12.44
C GLU A 317 -21.84 56.16 -11.81
N MET A 318 -22.42 55.21 -11.06
CA MET A 318 -21.67 54.27 -10.20
C MET A 318 -21.07 53.05 -10.93
N ASN A 319 -21.72 52.56 -11.99
CA ASN A 319 -21.49 51.21 -12.54
C ASN A 319 -20.50 51.12 -13.71
N ARG A 320 -19.42 51.92 -13.74
CA ARG A 320 -18.48 51.92 -14.88
C ARG A 320 -16.99 52.12 -14.58
N LEU A 321 -16.55 52.02 -13.31
CA LEU A 321 -15.19 52.42 -12.93
C LEU A 321 -14.42 51.49 -11.96
N MET A 322 -14.82 50.23 -11.77
CA MET A 322 -13.99 49.25 -11.05
C MET A 322 -13.82 47.90 -11.79
N GLN A 323 -12.54 47.50 -11.88
CA GLN A 323 -12.04 46.13 -12.00
C GLN A 323 -12.41 45.31 -13.25
N GLU A 324 -11.65 45.49 -14.35
CA GLU A 324 -11.08 44.38 -15.16
C GLU A 324 -10.08 44.88 -16.25
N HIS A 325 -9.10 45.72 -15.87
CA HIS A 325 -8.00 46.11 -16.78
C HIS A 325 -6.68 46.44 -16.05
N ARG A 326 -6.17 45.46 -15.28
CA ARG A 326 -4.75 45.27 -14.92
C ARG A 326 -4.58 43.82 -14.45
N ASP A 327 -4.16 42.88 -15.30
CA ASP A 327 -2.84 42.69 -15.97
C ASP A 327 -1.79 42.00 -15.05
N ILE A 328 -0.65 41.61 -15.65
CA ILE A 328 0.65 41.26 -15.04
C ILE A 328 0.94 39.77 -14.73
N THR A 329 0.00 38.93 -14.30
CA THR A 329 0.36 37.55 -13.85
C THR A 329 0.69 36.54 -14.98
N THR A 330 0.29 36.80 -16.22
CA THR A 330 0.32 35.80 -17.32
C THR A 330 1.57 35.83 -18.21
N ASN A 331 2.63 36.56 -17.87
CA ASN A 331 3.74 36.83 -18.81
C ASN A 331 5.17 36.71 -18.23
N ARG A 332 5.45 35.78 -17.29
CA ARG A 332 6.85 35.38 -16.98
C ARG A 332 7.03 33.98 -16.36
N LEU A 333 6.96 32.91 -17.16
CA LEU A 333 7.52 31.59 -16.77
C LEU A 333 7.88 30.63 -17.93
N VAL A 334 7.98 31.09 -19.19
CA VAL A 334 8.49 30.26 -20.32
C VAL A 334 9.21 31.13 -21.37
N GLU A 335 9.77 32.28 -21.02
CA GLU A 335 11.15 32.34 -20.50
C GLU A 335 12.00 31.08 -20.81
N GLN A 336 12.71 31.15 -21.95
CA GLN A 336 14.08 30.64 -22.10
C GLN A 336 14.34 29.11 -22.05
N MET A 337 13.39 28.24 -22.38
CA MET A 337 13.71 26.84 -22.71
C MET A 337 14.09 26.64 -24.20
N LYS A 338 15.28 27.19 -24.52
CA LYS A 338 16.26 26.70 -25.51
C LYS A 338 16.05 26.97 -27.01
N GLN A 339 16.74 28.02 -27.47
CA GLN A 339 17.74 27.89 -28.55
C GLN A 339 18.77 26.78 -28.15
N THR A 340 19.38 26.01 -29.06
CA THR A 340 20.35 26.46 -30.07
C THR A 340 20.33 25.64 -31.37
N PHE A 341 20.91 26.22 -32.43
CA PHE A 341 21.17 25.59 -33.73
C PHE A 341 22.47 24.77 -33.72
N GLU A 342 22.57 23.77 -34.61
CA GLU A 342 23.85 23.31 -35.19
C GLU A 342 23.69 23.03 -36.70
N LYS A 343 24.71 23.37 -37.51
CA LYS A 343 24.88 22.99 -38.92
C LYS A 343 26.37 23.00 -39.31
N ILE A 344 26.86 21.84 -39.77
CA ILE A 344 27.83 21.56 -40.85
C ILE A 344 28.95 22.58 -41.16
N ASP A 345 30.21 22.11 -41.10
CA ASP A 345 31.36 22.47 -41.96
C ASP A 345 32.46 21.39 -41.77
N GLU A 346 33.36 21.02 -42.71
CA GLU A 346 33.22 20.86 -44.18
C GLU A 346 34.30 19.85 -44.68
N ARG A 347 35.16 20.19 -45.66
CA ARG A 347 36.01 19.24 -46.42
C ARG A 347 37.36 19.85 -46.84
N VAL A 348 38.44 19.01 -46.86
CA VAL A 348 39.66 19.03 -47.74
C VAL A 348 40.98 18.72 -46.99
N ALA A 349 41.77 17.77 -47.54
CA ALA A 349 43.25 17.68 -47.45
C ALA A 349 43.79 16.71 -48.53
N ARG A 350 45.02 16.87 -49.04
CA ARG A 350 45.66 15.99 -50.04
C ARG A 350 47.20 16.19 -50.15
N ASP A 351 47.87 15.25 -50.82
CA ASP A 351 49.23 15.29 -51.45
C ASP A 351 50.51 15.05 -50.61
N VAL A 352 51.51 14.41 -51.28
CA VAL A 352 53.01 14.46 -51.14
C VAL A 352 53.64 13.11 -51.58
N ALA A 353 54.62 13.12 -52.51
CA ALA A 353 55.22 11.88 -53.06
C ALA A 353 56.62 12.03 -53.73
N GLU A 354 57.68 12.46 -53.02
CA GLU A 354 59.05 12.61 -53.57
C GLU A 354 60.16 12.19 -52.57
N ARG A 355 60.91 11.08 -52.78
CA ARG A 355 62.21 10.81 -52.07
C ARG A 355 63.13 9.63 -52.49
N GLU A 356 63.48 9.41 -53.77
CA GLU A 356 64.50 8.40 -54.14
C GLU A 356 65.60 8.95 -55.06
N ALA A 357 66.85 8.48 -54.89
CA ALA A 357 68.09 9.08 -55.43
C ALA A 357 69.28 8.09 -55.54
N GLU A 358 70.45 8.57 -55.99
CA GLU A 358 71.66 7.80 -56.31
C GLU A 358 72.60 7.54 -55.11
N TRP A 359 73.36 6.42 -55.12
CA TRP A 359 74.37 6.10 -54.08
C TRP A 359 75.58 5.23 -54.53
N GLU A 360 75.93 5.16 -55.83
CA GLU A 360 76.99 4.27 -56.37
C GLU A 360 78.20 5.02 -56.97
N LYS A 361 79.45 4.50 -56.82
CA LYS A 361 80.61 4.89 -57.67
C LYS A 361 81.81 3.92 -57.76
N GLU A 362 82.80 3.97 -56.85
CA GLU A 362 84.20 3.58 -57.17
C GLU A 362 84.90 2.58 -56.21
N LEU A 363 85.90 1.85 -56.74
CA LEU A 363 86.68 0.78 -56.10
C LEU A 363 88.01 0.55 -56.87
N LYS A 364 89.14 0.29 -56.18
CA LYS A 364 90.52 0.15 -56.77
C LYS A 364 91.35 -1.06 -56.27
N GLU A 365 92.51 -1.29 -56.89
CA GLU A 365 93.46 -2.43 -56.77
C GLU A 365 94.40 -2.39 -55.52
N LYS A 366 95.22 -3.45 -55.30
CA LYS A 366 96.14 -3.60 -54.13
C LYS A 366 97.50 -4.30 -54.39
N ASP A 367 97.69 -4.96 -55.54
CA ASP A 367 98.23 -6.34 -55.58
C ASP A 367 99.74 -6.45 -55.97
N GLU A 368 100.18 -7.59 -56.56
CA GLU A 368 101.57 -7.92 -56.97
C GLU A 368 102.50 -8.39 -55.81
N LYS A 369 103.82 -8.08 -55.82
CA LYS A 369 104.89 -8.37 -54.82
C LYS A 369 105.79 -9.61 -55.04
N ASN A 370 105.56 -10.76 -54.40
CA ASN A 370 106.61 -11.79 -54.11
C ASN A 370 107.33 -12.45 -55.32
N LYS A 371 108.57 -12.97 -55.10
CA LYS A 371 109.43 -13.70 -56.09
C LYS A 371 110.57 -14.56 -55.51
N ALA A 372 111.29 -14.11 -54.47
CA ALA A 372 112.69 -14.50 -54.22
C ALA A 372 112.91 -15.88 -53.52
N GLU A 373 111.86 -16.68 -53.32
CA GLU A 373 111.82 -17.71 -52.27
C GLU A 373 112.45 -19.08 -52.60
N LEU A 374 112.99 -19.27 -53.81
CA LEU A 374 113.12 -20.61 -54.43
C LEU A 374 114.25 -21.55 -53.92
N LYS A 375 115.36 -21.06 -53.35
CA LYS A 375 116.54 -21.92 -53.05
C LYS A 375 116.57 -22.56 -51.66
N SER A 376 116.00 -21.92 -50.64
CA SER A 376 115.88 -22.50 -49.28
C SER A 376 115.03 -23.78 -49.24
N ILE A 377 114.33 -24.08 -50.33
CA ILE A 377 113.40 -25.20 -50.48
C ILE A 377 114.13 -26.54 -50.71
N ALA A 378 115.42 -26.55 -51.07
CA ALA A 378 116.11 -27.76 -51.57
C ALA A 378 116.44 -28.79 -50.47
N GLU A 379 117.37 -28.50 -49.56
CA GLU A 379 117.82 -29.44 -48.53
C GLU A 379 116.72 -29.76 -47.50
N HIS A 380 115.84 -28.78 -47.26
CA HIS A 380 114.57 -28.94 -46.57
C HIS A 380 113.77 -30.17 -47.08
N ARG A 381 113.78 -30.49 -48.39
CA ARG A 381 113.07 -31.66 -48.93
C ARG A 381 113.58 -32.98 -48.37
N ALA A 382 114.89 -33.14 -48.15
CA ALA A 382 115.48 -34.43 -47.80
C ALA A 382 115.17 -34.82 -46.35
N SER A 383 115.30 -33.87 -45.41
CA SER A 383 114.87 -34.06 -44.02
C SER A 383 113.34 -34.14 -43.92
N VAL A 384 112.60 -33.35 -44.72
CA VAL A 384 111.15 -33.48 -44.86
C VAL A 384 110.74 -34.86 -45.34
N ILE A 385 111.46 -35.55 -46.25
CA ILE A 385 111.04 -36.88 -46.73
C ILE A 385 110.99 -37.92 -45.59
N LYS A 386 112.02 -38.00 -44.73
CA LYS A 386 112.00 -38.94 -43.60
C LYS A 386 110.96 -38.55 -42.54
N MET A 387 110.93 -37.26 -42.15
CA MET A 387 109.88 -36.72 -41.29
C MET A 387 108.48 -36.95 -41.87
N LYS A 388 108.31 -36.94 -43.19
CA LYS A 388 107.05 -37.18 -43.90
C LYS A 388 106.68 -38.67 -43.89
N GLU A 389 107.62 -39.61 -43.93
CA GLU A 389 107.30 -41.03 -43.74
C GLU A 389 106.80 -41.33 -42.32
N GLU A 390 107.46 -40.78 -41.30
CA GLU A 390 107.05 -41.00 -39.91
C GLU A 390 105.72 -40.29 -39.62
N ARG A 391 105.58 -39.03 -40.02
CA ARG A 391 104.29 -38.32 -40.01
C ARG A 391 103.23 -38.97 -40.89
N GLU A 392 103.58 -39.72 -41.95
CA GLU A 392 102.60 -40.50 -42.72
C GLU A 392 102.18 -41.77 -41.99
N ARG A 393 103.03 -42.38 -41.13
CA ARG A 393 102.61 -43.48 -40.26
C ARG A 393 101.71 -42.96 -39.14
N GLU A 394 102.10 -41.86 -38.50
CA GLU A 394 101.33 -41.18 -37.46
C GLU A 394 100.00 -40.65 -38.01
N ALA A 395 99.99 -39.91 -39.13
CA ALA A 395 98.77 -39.45 -39.78
C ALA A 395 97.90 -40.58 -40.39
N ARG A 396 98.44 -41.80 -40.59
CA ARG A 396 97.65 -43.00 -40.91
C ARG A 396 97.08 -43.71 -39.67
N LEU A 397 97.61 -43.44 -38.48
CA LEU A 397 97.03 -43.87 -37.19
C LEU A 397 96.00 -42.84 -36.73
N GLU A 398 96.40 -41.59 -36.58
CA GLU A 398 95.48 -40.46 -36.34
C GLU A 398 94.36 -40.42 -37.38
N GLY A 399 94.66 -40.70 -38.66
CA GLY A 399 93.66 -40.72 -39.74
C GLY A 399 92.66 -41.89 -39.63
N LYS A 400 93.00 -42.96 -38.91
CA LYS A 400 92.05 -44.03 -38.54
C LYS A 400 91.27 -43.68 -37.29
N GLU A 401 91.94 -43.08 -36.30
CA GLU A 401 91.30 -42.61 -35.06
C GLU A 401 90.27 -41.53 -35.37
N LYS A 402 90.64 -40.50 -36.13
CA LYS A 402 89.75 -39.44 -36.63
C LYS A 402 88.63 -39.98 -37.55
N LEU A 403 88.87 -41.07 -38.27
CA LEU A 403 87.83 -41.76 -39.05
C LEU A 403 86.84 -42.49 -38.13
N LEU A 404 87.31 -43.13 -37.05
CA LEU A 404 86.45 -43.75 -36.04
C LEU A 404 85.67 -42.69 -35.26
N GLU A 405 86.31 -41.59 -34.84
CA GLU A 405 85.66 -40.42 -34.23
C GLU A 405 84.57 -39.84 -35.15
N LEU A 406 84.85 -39.69 -36.46
CA LEU A 406 83.85 -39.27 -37.44
C LEU A 406 82.70 -40.28 -37.58
N MET A 407 82.98 -41.58 -37.62
CA MET A 407 81.95 -42.62 -37.69
C MET A 407 81.09 -42.69 -36.42
N GLU A 408 81.66 -42.44 -35.24
CA GLU A 408 80.92 -42.34 -33.98
C GLU A 408 80.12 -41.03 -33.90
N ALA A 409 80.69 -39.91 -34.35
CA ALA A 409 79.99 -38.63 -34.43
C ALA A 409 78.81 -38.67 -35.40
N ASP A 410 78.97 -39.25 -36.60
CA ASP A 410 77.89 -39.47 -37.57
C ASP A 410 76.83 -40.42 -37.01
N ARG A 411 77.23 -41.49 -36.30
CA ARG A 411 76.29 -42.38 -35.60
C ARG A 411 75.47 -41.62 -34.56
N ILE A 412 76.12 -40.85 -33.69
CA ILE A 412 75.47 -40.04 -32.64
C ILE A 412 74.55 -38.98 -33.27
N TYR A 413 74.98 -38.35 -34.37
CA TYR A 413 74.18 -37.38 -35.12
C TYR A 413 72.93 -38.04 -35.73
N LEU A 414 73.07 -39.20 -36.37
CA LEU A 414 71.94 -39.98 -36.90
C LEU A 414 71.00 -40.49 -35.80
N GLU A 415 71.53 -40.82 -34.62
CA GLU A 415 70.75 -41.20 -33.43
C GLU A 415 69.96 -40.00 -32.91
N MET A 416 70.60 -38.84 -32.70
CA MET A 416 69.93 -37.58 -32.35
C MET A 416 68.89 -37.13 -33.39
N GLU A 417 69.15 -37.30 -34.68
CA GLU A 417 68.20 -36.96 -35.74
C GLU A 417 66.98 -37.89 -35.80
N LYS A 418 67.11 -39.16 -35.41
CA LYS A 418 65.95 -40.03 -35.16
C LYS A 418 65.19 -39.55 -33.92
N ASP A 419 65.92 -39.19 -32.88
CA ASP A 419 65.36 -38.78 -31.59
C ASP A 419 64.55 -37.47 -31.70
N LYS A 420 65.06 -36.44 -32.40
CA LYS A 420 64.31 -35.21 -32.73
C LYS A 420 63.04 -35.52 -33.50
N LYS A 421 63.13 -36.34 -34.57
CA LYS A 421 61.98 -36.73 -35.39
C LYS A 421 60.93 -37.49 -34.56
N GLN A 422 61.35 -38.33 -33.62
CA GLN A 422 60.46 -39.05 -32.72
C GLN A 422 59.84 -38.13 -31.65
N ARG A 423 60.58 -37.14 -31.13
CA ARG A 423 60.05 -36.09 -30.23
C ARG A 423 58.97 -35.26 -30.93
N HIS A 424 59.25 -34.73 -32.13
CA HIS A 424 58.26 -34.00 -32.93
C HIS A 424 57.05 -34.87 -33.33
N ARG A 425 57.25 -36.16 -33.59
CA ARG A 425 56.13 -37.10 -33.82
C ARG A 425 55.26 -37.25 -32.56
N ASN A 426 55.87 -37.40 -31.38
CA ASN A 426 55.17 -37.50 -30.11
C ASN A 426 54.45 -36.19 -29.73
N GLU A 427 55.08 -35.04 -29.96
CA GLU A 427 54.50 -33.70 -29.80
C GLU A 427 53.26 -33.53 -30.68
N ASN A 428 53.36 -33.85 -31.98
CA ASN A 428 52.23 -33.80 -32.91
C ASN A 428 51.10 -34.76 -32.53
N ILE A 429 51.42 -35.98 -32.07
CA ILE A 429 50.42 -36.93 -31.56
C ILE A 429 49.73 -36.41 -30.30
N ASN A 430 50.47 -35.77 -29.38
CA ASN A 430 49.89 -35.22 -28.15
C ASN A 430 49.05 -33.97 -28.45
N MET A 431 49.49 -33.10 -29.36
CA MET A 431 48.71 -31.98 -29.89
C MET A 431 47.41 -32.49 -30.53
N GLN A 432 47.47 -33.50 -31.39
CA GLN A 432 46.29 -34.13 -31.99
C GLN A 432 45.33 -34.70 -30.94
N LYS A 433 45.83 -35.37 -29.88
CA LYS A 433 45.00 -35.83 -28.75
C LYS A 433 44.30 -34.67 -28.05
N THR A 434 44.99 -33.56 -27.78
CA THR A 434 44.36 -32.38 -27.14
C THR A 434 43.30 -31.75 -28.02
N GLN A 435 43.50 -31.68 -29.35
CA GLN A 435 42.46 -31.22 -30.29
C GLN A 435 41.25 -32.16 -30.33
N ILE A 436 41.47 -33.48 -30.33
CA ILE A 436 40.39 -34.49 -30.28
C ILE A 436 39.59 -34.34 -28.97
N GLN A 437 40.27 -34.15 -27.84
CA GLN A 437 39.61 -33.91 -26.55
C GLN A 437 38.81 -32.61 -26.57
N GLN A 438 39.36 -31.49 -27.05
CA GLN A 438 38.65 -30.21 -27.17
C GLN A 438 37.42 -30.32 -28.09
N MET A 439 37.51 -31.07 -29.20
CA MET A 439 36.34 -31.34 -30.06
C MET A 439 35.28 -32.20 -29.37
N ALA A 440 35.68 -33.18 -28.54
CA ALA A 440 34.74 -33.98 -27.75
C ALA A 440 34.06 -33.15 -26.65
N GLU A 441 34.82 -32.34 -25.91
CA GLU A 441 34.31 -31.40 -24.90
C GLU A 441 33.35 -30.37 -25.51
N LYS A 442 33.66 -29.82 -26.69
CA LYS A 442 32.78 -28.89 -27.40
C LYS A 442 31.46 -29.56 -27.81
N ARG A 443 31.51 -30.79 -28.36
CA ARG A 443 30.31 -31.57 -28.70
C ARG A 443 29.47 -31.91 -27.47
N ALA A 444 30.09 -32.27 -26.36
CA ALA A 444 29.39 -32.54 -25.10
C ALA A 444 28.68 -31.29 -24.55
N LYS A 445 29.32 -30.10 -24.65
CA LYS A 445 28.69 -28.82 -24.32
C LYS A 445 27.52 -28.50 -25.25
N GLU A 446 27.69 -28.61 -26.57
CA GLU A 446 26.61 -28.41 -27.55
C GLU A 446 25.42 -29.37 -27.37
N GLN A 447 25.64 -30.57 -26.79
CA GLN A 447 24.59 -31.51 -26.43
C GLN A 447 23.90 -31.12 -25.12
N HIS A 448 24.66 -30.74 -24.09
CA HIS A 448 24.13 -30.27 -22.81
C HIS A 448 23.35 -28.96 -22.95
N GLU A 449 23.81 -28.04 -23.79
CA GLU A 449 23.14 -26.77 -24.11
C GLU A 449 21.77 -27.05 -24.74
N LYS A 450 21.70 -27.93 -25.76
CA LYS A 450 20.43 -28.33 -26.39
C LYS A 450 19.50 -29.08 -25.43
N GLN A 451 20.03 -29.90 -24.54
CA GLN A 451 19.21 -30.56 -23.53
C GLN A 451 18.62 -29.53 -22.56
N ALA A 452 19.42 -28.57 -22.08
CA ALA A 452 18.94 -27.49 -21.22
C ALA A 452 17.93 -26.56 -21.91
N GLU A 453 18.07 -26.32 -23.23
CA GLU A 453 17.06 -25.63 -24.04
C GLU A 453 15.72 -26.40 -24.07
N LEU A 454 15.76 -27.72 -24.34
CA LEU A 454 14.58 -28.58 -24.35
C LEU A 454 13.92 -28.70 -22.97
N ASP A 455 14.72 -28.84 -21.92
CA ASP A 455 14.25 -28.91 -20.52
C ASP A 455 13.56 -27.59 -20.12
N TYR A 456 14.14 -26.44 -20.51
CA TYR A 456 13.54 -25.12 -20.30
C TYR A 456 12.25 -24.89 -21.11
N GLU A 457 12.17 -25.38 -22.35
CA GLU A 457 10.92 -25.36 -23.11
C GLU A 457 9.84 -26.24 -22.44
N ALA A 458 10.20 -27.40 -21.91
CA ALA A 458 9.29 -28.26 -21.16
C ALA A 458 8.80 -27.62 -19.85
N GLU A 459 9.70 -27.02 -19.05
CA GLU A 459 9.32 -26.26 -17.85
C GLU A 459 8.34 -25.12 -18.17
N LYS A 460 8.62 -24.38 -19.24
CA LYS A 460 7.77 -23.28 -19.73
C LYS A 460 6.37 -23.77 -20.16
N GLU A 461 6.27 -24.95 -20.75
CA GLU A 461 4.99 -25.56 -21.12
C GLU A 461 4.21 -26.06 -19.90
N VAL A 462 4.88 -26.66 -18.91
CA VAL A 462 4.27 -27.02 -17.62
C VAL A 462 3.75 -25.76 -16.90
N ILE A 463 4.52 -24.67 -16.87
CA ILE A 463 4.08 -23.38 -16.30
C ILE A 463 2.87 -22.82 -17.06
N ALA A 464 2.79 -22.99 -18.38
CA ALA A 464 1.62 -22.60 -19.17
C ALA A 464 0.39 -23.47 -18.87
N MET A 465 0.57 -24.78 -18.67
CA MET A 465 -0.50 -25.70 -18.24
C MET A 465 -1.06 -25.31 -16.88
N CYS A 466 -0.22 -25.07 -15.87
CA CYS A 466 -0.69 -24.64 -14.54
C CYS A 466 -1.47 -23.32 -14.62
N LYS A 467 -1.02 -22.34 -15.42
CA LYS A 467 -1.72 -21.06 -15.58
C LYS A 467 -3.06 -21.16 -16.30
N GLU A 468 -3.22 -22.03 -17.30
CA GLU A 468 -4.54 -22.27 -17.90
C GLU A 468 -5.43 -23.10 -16.94
N GLN A 469 -4.88 -23.99 -16.10
CA GLN A 469 -5.65 -24.66 -15.04
C GLN A 469 -6.17 -23.64 -14.01
N GLU A 470 -5.31 -22.78 -13.47
CA GLU A 470 -5.68 -21.65 -12.59
C GLU A 470 -6.76 -20.75 -13.25
N PHE A 471 -6.62 -20.45 -14.55
CA PHE A 471 -7.62 -19.70 -15.29
C PHE A 471 -8.96 -20.44 -15.43
N GLN A 472 -8.95 -21.74 -15.76
CA GLN A 472 -10.18 -22.51 -15.93
C GLN A 472 -10.90 -22.73 -14.58
N GLU A 473 -10.16 -22.93 -13.48
CA GLU A 473 -10.73 -22.98 -12.13
C GLU A 473 -11.40 -21.65 -11.76
N TYR A 474 -10.72 -20.51 -11.98
CA TYR A 474 -11.30 -19.19 -11.76
C TYR A 474 -12.52 -18.90 -12.67
N ALA A 475 -12.44 -19.27 -13.95
CA ALA A 475 -13.53 -19.12 -14.90
C ALA A 475 -14.76 -19.96 -14.49
N ASN A 476 -14.55 -21.20 -14.06
CA ASN A 476 -15.62 -22.06 -13.55
C ASN A 476 -16.24 -21.47 -12.28
N GLN A 477 -15.47 -20.93 -11.33
CA GLN A 477 -16.01 -20.27 -10.13
C GLN A 477 -16.91 -19.06 -10.48
N VAL A 478 -16.53 -18.25 -11.47
CA VAL A 478 -17.33 -17.11 -11.96
C VAL A 478 -18.59 -17.56 -12.73
N ILE A 479 -18.49 -18.64 -13.52
CA ILE A 479 -19.63 -19.26 -14.19
C ILE A 479 -20.60 -19.87 -13.16
N ASP A 480 -20.09 -20.52 -12.12
CA ASP A 480 -20.87 -21.10 -11.04
C ASP A 480 -21.50 -20.03 -10.14
N SER A 481 -20.91 -18.84 -9.99
CA SER A 481 -21.57 -17.74 -9.28
C SER A 481 -22.71 -17.13 -10.10
N GLU A 482 -22.47 -16.76 -11.36
CA GLU A 482 -23.51 -16.11 -12.18
C GLU A 482 -24.57 -17.05 -12.74
N SER A 483 -24.32 -18.35 -12.84
CA SER A 483 -25.37 -19.34 -13.18
C SER A 483 -26.51 -19.41 -12.15
N LYS A 484 -26.30 -18.93 -10.93
CA LYS A 484 -27.33 -18.83 -9.88
C LYS A 484 -28.18 -17.55 -10.00
N THR A 485 -27.75 -16.57 -10.79
CA THR A 485 -28.28 -15.20 -10.78
C THR A 485 -28.70 -14.67 -12.15
N ALA A 486 -28.14 -15.19 -13.25
CA ALA A 486 -28.36 -14.77 -14.62
C ALA A 486 -28.79 -15.94 -15.51
N GLN A 487 -29.82 -15.74 -16.35
CA GLN A 487 -30.28 -16.77 -17.28
C GLN A 487 -29.32 -16.94 -18.48
N ASN A 488 -28.58 -15.90 -18.86
CA ASN A 488 -27.73 -15.90 -20.06
C ASN A 488 -26.22 -15.88 -19.74
N ILE A 489 -25.68 -17.07 -19.49
CA ILE A 489 -24.26 -17.31 -19.15
C ILE A 489 -23.40 -17.50 -20.42
N TYR A 490 -23.98 -17.40 -21.62
CA TYR A 490 -23.29 -17.65 -22.89
C TYR A 490 -22.01 -16.82 -23.11
N PRO A 491 -21.94 -15.52 -22.75
CA PRO A 491 -20.70 -14.75 -22.87
C PRO A 491 -19.53 -15.37 -22.11
N LEU A 492 -19.76 -15.75 -20.84
CA LEU A 492 -18.75 -16.37 -19.98
C LEU A 492 -18.32 -17.73 -20.52
N LEU A 493 -19.28 -18.57 -20.92
CA LEU A 493 -19.02 -19.89 -21.53
C LEU A 493 -18.25 -19.79 -22.85
N LYS A 494 -18.40 -18.71 -23.61
CA LYS A 494 -17.62 -18.43 -24.82
C LYS A 494 -16.19 -18.01 -24.47
N ALA A 495 -16.01 -17.03 -23.59
CA ALA A 495 -14.68 -16.56 -23.16
C ALA A 495 -13.84 -17.69 -22.54
N ALA A 496 -14.43 -18.51 -21.65
CA ALA A 496 -13.75 -19.66 -21.05
C ALA A 496 -13.24 -20.68 -22.11
N LYS A 497 -13.95 -20.86 -23.22
CA LYS A 497 -13.59 -21.79 -24.31
C LYS A 497 -12.63 -21.24 -25.36
N GLU A 498 -12.37 -19.93 -25.40
CA GLU A 498 -11.63 -19.31 -26.51
C GLU A 498 -10.12 -19.60 -26.57
N GLY A 499 -9.53 -20.18 -25.52
CA GLY A 499 -8.11 -20.55 -25.45
C GLY A 499 -7.14 -19.39 -25.18
N ALA A 500 -5.88 -19.74 -24.92
CA ALA A 500 -4.82 -18.77 -24.71
C ALA A 500 -4.24 -18.27 -26.05
N GLY A 501 -4.30 -16.96 -26.27
CA GLY A 501 -3.92 -16.30 -27.53
C GLY A 501 -5.12 -16.10 -28.47
N ALA A 502 -5.06 -15.04 -29.28
CA ALA A 502 -6.13 -14.65 -30.23
C ALA A 502 -6.14 -15.53 -31.51
N GLY A 503 -5.91 -16.83 -31.36
CA GLY A 503 -5.93 -17.79 -32.44
C GLY A 503 -7.35 -18.08 -32.94
N HIS A 504 -7.46 -18.43 -34.21
CA HIS A 504 -8.67 -19.05 -34.77
C HIS A 504 -8.58 -20.58 -34.81
N GLY A 505 -7.38 -21.18 -34.67
CA GLY A 505 -7.15 -22.63 -34.70
C GLY A 505 -7.79 -23.44 -33.56
N PRO A 506 -7.49 -24.75 -33.45
CA PRO A 506 -7.94 -25.58 -32.34
C PRO A 506 -7.21 -25.21 -31.04
N VAL A 507 -7.80 -25.51 -29.89
CA VAL A 507 -7.20 -25.25 -28.57
C VAL A 507 -6.39 -26.47 -28.13
N TYR A 508 -5.06 -26.33 -28.04
CA TYR A 508 -4.17 -27.41 -27.59
C TYR A 508 -4.13 -27.47 -26.05
N ARG A 509 -4.97 -28.30 -25.45
CA ARG A 509 -5.01 -28.50 -23.98
C ARG A 509 -3.67 -28.96 -23.42
N GLU A 510 -3.02 -29.90 -24.11
CA GLU A 510 -1.70 -30.46 -23.77
C GLU A 510 -0.58 -29.41 -23.75
N ARG A 511 -0.75 -28.30 -24.46
CA ARG A 511 0.23 -27.20 -24.56
C ARG A 511 -0.30 -25.92 -23.94
N GLY A 512 -0.74 -26.00 -22.69
CA GLY A 512 -1.20 -24.83 -21.90
C GLY A 512 -2.43 -24.11 -22.46
N GLY A 513 -3.32 -24.82 -23.13
CA GLY A 513 -4.52 -24.23 -23.75
C GLY A 513 -4.25 -23.25 -24.89
N ILE A 514 -3.03 -23.26 -25.46
CA ILE A 514 -2.66 -22.34 -26.55
C ILE A 514 -3.56 -22.59 -27.77
N ARG A 515 -4.07 -21.50 -28.34
CA ARG A 515 -4.84 -21.49 -29.59
C ARG A 515 -4.03 -20.84 -30.71
N PRO A 516 -3.57 -21.59 -31.72
CA PRO A 516 -2.71 -21.04 -32.77
C PRO A 516 -3.41 -20.05 -33.71
N SER A 517 -2.65 -19.07 -34.18
CA SER A 517 -2.96 -18.26 -35.35
C SER A 517 -2.28 -18.85 -36.59
N TYR A 518 -2.94 -19.78 -37.27
CA TYR A 518 -2.51 -20.13 -38.63
C TYR A 518 -2.80 -18.95 -39.56
N GLN A 519 -1.82 -18.56 -40.36
CA GLN A 519 -1.92 -17.47 -41.33
C GLN A 519 -1.76 -18.02 -42.74
N ALA A 520 -2.41 -17.39 -43.71
CA ALA A 520 -2.11 -17.61 -45.11
C ALA A 520 -0.65 -17.20 -45.40
N ARG A 521 -0.02 -17.89 -46.36
CA ARG A 521 1.35 -17.59 -46.83
C ARG A 521 1.35 -16.45 -47.86
N ASP A 522 0.37 -15.56 -47.80
CA ASP A 522 0.22 -14.41 -48.68
C ASP A 522 0.84 -13.15 -48.06
N ILE A 523 0.96 -12.07 -48.84
CA ILE A 523 1.55 -10.79 -48.39
C ILE A 523 0.70 -10.17 -47.26
N ASN A 524 -0.60 -10.49 -47.20
CA ASN A 524 -1.52 -9.97 -46.19
C ASN A 524 -1.39 -10.68 -44.83
N GLY A 525 -0.80 -11.89 -44.78
CA GLY A 525 -0.68 -12.69 -43.57
C GLY A 525 -2.03 -13.04 -42.92
N THR A 526 -3.09 -13.15 -43.73
CA THR A 526 -4.47 -13.21 -43.23
C THR A 526 -4.69 -14.47 -42.40
N GLN A 527 -5.28 -14.33 -41.20
CA GLN A 527 -5.54 -15.47 -40.33
C GLN A 527 -6.57 -16.41 -40.97
N LEU A 528 -6.25 -17.71 -41.03
CA LEU A 528 -7.11 -18.70 -41.68
C LEU A 528 -8.42 -18.92 -40.89
N PRO A 529 -9.59 -19.01 -41.54
CA PRO A 529 -10.86 -19.18 -40.84
C PRO A 529 -10.97 -20.51 -40.09
N SER A 530 -11.70 -20.51 -38.98
CA SER A 530 -11.89 -21.69 -38.11
C SER A 530 -13.01 -22.64 -38.56
N TYR A 531 -13.44 -22.57 -39.82
CA TYR A 531 -14.66 -23.25 -40.28
C TYR A 531 -14.38 -24.71 -40.69
N ASN A 532 -14.77 -25.66 -39.84
CA ASN A 532 -14.97 -27.04 -40.27
C ASN A 532 -16.35 -27.16 -40.96
N CYS A 533 -16.40 -26.80 -42.24
CA CYS A 533 -17.57 -27.06 -43.09
C CYS A 533 -17.48 -28.47 -43.68
N ASN A 534 -18.58 -29.24 -43.68
CA ASN A 534 -18.65 -30.55 -44.32
C ASN A 534 -18.34 -30.50 -45.82
N THR A 535 -18.61 -29.38 -46.49
CA THR A 535 -18.17 -29.09 -47.87
C THR A 535 -16.65 -29.02 -48.07
N THR A 536 -15.85 -29.16 -47.01
CA THR A 536 -14.39 -29.34 -47.07
C THR A 536 -13.93 -30.76 -46.77
N GLU A 537 -14.84 -31.69 -46.43
CA GLU A 537 -14.48 -33.08 -46.10
C GLU A 537 -13.98 -33.83 -47.33
N GLU A 538 -14.67 -33.71 -48.47
CA GLU A 538 -14.19 -34.25 -49.77
C GLU A 538 -12.80 -33.70 -50.16
N ILE A 539 -12.58 -32.40 -49.96
CA ILE A 539 -11.28 -31.74 -50.25
C ILE A 539 -10.20 -32.15 -49.25
N LYS A 540 -10.56 -32.43 -47.99
CA LYS A 540 -9.66 -33.01 -46.99
C LYS A 540 -9.30 -34.44 -47.40
N GLU A 541 -10.27 -35.32 -47.65
CA GLU A 541 -10.05 -36.71 -48.08
C GLU A 541 -9.15 -36.81 -49.32
N LEU A 542 -9.35 -35.94 -50.32
CA LEU A 542 -8.50 -35.83 -51.50
C LEU A 542 -7.03 -35.49 -51.21
N ASN A 543 -6.67 -35.09 -49.98
CA ASN A 543 -5.31 -34.72 -49.57
C ASN A 543 -4.81 -35.50 -48.33
N THR A 544 -5.68 -35.87 -47.39
CA THR A 544 -5.37 -36.60 -46.15
C THR A 544 -5.46 -38.12 -46.35
N ASN A 545 -4.78 -38.63 -47.38
CA ASN A 545 -4.70 -40.07 -47.64
C ASN A 545 -3.89 -40.76 -46.53
N GLY A 546 -4.56 -41.46 -45.62
CA GLY A 546 -3.92 -42.30 -44.59
C GLY A 546 -3.09 -43.46 -45.16
N ASN A 547 -3.24 -43.78 -46.44
CA ASN A 547 -2.42 -44.75 -47.15
C ASN A 547 -1.25 -44.07 -47.91
N ILE A 548 -0.06 -44.15 -47.30
CA ILE A 548 1.19 -43.57 -47.83
C ILE A 548 1.50 -44.04 -49.27
N GLN A 549 1.12 -45.26 -49.66
CA GLN A 549 1.40 -45.76 -51.02
C GLN A 549 0.60 -45.04 -52.10
N GLN A 550 -0.66 -44.68 -51.82
CA GLN A 550 -1.48 -43.89 -52.75
C GLN A 550 -0.94 -42.46 -52.90
N ALA A 551 -0.46 -41.86 -51.81
CA ALA A 551 0.20 -40.55 -51.84
C ALA A 551 1.52 -40.58 -52.66
N LYS A 552 2.35 -41.63 -52.47
CA LYS A 552 3.58 -41.84 -53.26
C LYS A 552 3.31 -41.90 -54.77
N GLY A 553 2.38 -42.74 -55.20
CA GLY A 553 2.03 -42.89 -56.61
C GLY A 553 1.56 -41.58 -57.25
N ARG A 554 0.73 -40.79 -56.56
CA ARG A 554 0.24 -39.49 -57.04
C ARG A 554 1.32 -38.40 -57.10
N LEU A 555 2.38 -38.52 -56.30
CA LEU A 555 3.56 -37.65 -56.31
C LEU A 555 4.67 -38.13 -57.27
N GLY A 556 4.43 -39.17 -58.07
CA GLY A 556 5.42 -39.73 -59.00
C GLY A 556 6.49 -40.60 -58.35
N PHE A 557 6.39 -40.90 -57.06
CA PHE A 557 7.28 -41.84 -56.36
C PHE A 557 6.82 -43.29 -56.59
N THR A 558 6.90 -43.76 -57.84
CA THR A 558 6.68 -45.16 -58.20
C THR A 558 7.96 -45.97 -58.04
N TRP A 559 8.12 -46.59 -56.87
CA TRP A 559 9.12 -47.62 -56.53
C TRP A 559 8.46 -48.64 -55.59
#